data_AF-A0A965B4W8-F1
#
_entry.id   AF-A0A965B4W8-F1
#
_cell.length_a   1.000
_cell.length_b   1.000
_cell.length_c   1.000
_cell.angle_alpha   90.00
_cell.angle_beta   90.00
_cell.angle_gamma   90.00
#
_symmetry.space_group_name_H-M   'P 1'
#
loop_
_entity.id
_entity.type
_entity.pdbx_description
1 polymer ?
#
loop_
_entity_poly.entity_id
_entity_poly.type
_entity_poly.pdbx_seq_one_letter_code
_entity_poly.pdbx_strand_id
1 'polypeptide(L)'
;MEPQAWLPEGIGEAVLLAELRRLSWGAAAILRAYGRGEQPPYGFAPGLSVEDGGEGPVSAADLAVNQWLLEGLAQAFPAAPWTLLSEETAKQQLSEGVPLEAEWLWILDPLDGTKDFLQGTGEY
;
A
#
# COMPACT_ATOMS: atom_id res chain seq x y z
N MET A 1 22.67 22.19 11.00
CA MET A 1 22.36 20.88 11.59
C MET A 1 21.31 20.27 10.69
N GLU A 2 21.60 19.11 10.11
CA GLU A 2 20.60 18.31 9.41
C GLU A 2 19.49 17.97 10.42
N PRO A 3 18.19 18.09 10.07
CA PRO A 3 17.13 17.62 10.94
C PRO A 3 17.29 16.11 11.14
N GLN A 4 17.45 15.68 12.39
CA GLN A 4 17.45 14.27 12.71
C GLN A 4 16.04 13.74 12.45
N ALA A 5 15.88 12.85 11.48
CA ALA A 5 14.62 12.17 11.26
C ALA A 5 14.29 11.40 12.55
N TRP A 6 13.21 11.81 13.22
CA TRP A 6 12.67 11.02 14.33
C TRP A 6 11.96 9.82 13.71
N LEU A 7 12.37 8.63 14.14
CA LEU A 7 11.65 7.38 13.89
C LEU A 7 11.07 6.92 15.23
N PRO A 8 10.01 6.09 15.22
CA PRO A 8 9.53 5.48 16.45
C PRO A 8 10.63 4.72 17.16
N GLU A 9 10.55 4.66 18.49
CA GLU A 9 11.51 3.93 19.30
C GLU A 9 11.63 2.47 18.83
N GLY A 10 12.88 1.98 18.71
CA GLY A 10 13.17 0.63 18.25
C GLY A 10 13.17 0.43 16.73
N ILE A 11 12.82 1.45 15.93
CA ILE A 11 12.88 1.37 14.46
C ILE A 11 14.23 1.87 13.95
N GLY A 12 15.05 0.94 13.45
CA GLY A 12 16.30 1.28 12.79
C GLY A 12 16.08 1.75 11.36
N GLU A 13 16.58 2.95 11.02
CA GLU A 13 16.41 3.56 9.69
C GLU A 13 16.87 2.65 8.54
N ALA A 14 18.05 2.05 8.65
CA ALA A 14 18.58 1.16 7.60
C ALA A 14 17.70 -0.08 7.38
N VAL A 15 17.09 -0.62 8.45
CA VAL A 15 16.19 -1.77 8.39
C VAL A 15 14.86 -1.35 7.76
N LEU A 16 14.31 -0.20 8.19
CA LEU A 16 13.11 0.39 7.60
C LEU A 16 13.27 0.60 6.09
N LEU A 17 14.34 1.24 5.66
CA LEU A 17 14.60 1.47 4.23
C LEU A 17 14.81 0.18 3.44
N ALA A 18 15.40 -0.85 4.04
CA ALA A 18 15.57 -2.15 3.39
C ALA A 18 14.21 -2.85 3.16
N GLU A 19 13.34 -2.84 4.17
CA GLU A 19 12.00 -3.44 4.09
C GLU A 19 11.08 -2.65 3.15
N LEU A 20 11.07 -1.33 3.24
CA LEU A 20 10.31 -0.48 2.31
C LEU A 20 10.74 -0.75 0.86
N ARG A 21 12.05 -0.83 0.59
CA ARG A 21 12.55 -1.16 -0.75
C ARG A 21 12.03 -2.53 -1.22
N ARG A 22 12.11 -3.56 -0.38
CA ARG A 22 11.62 -4.91 -0.72
C ARG A 22 10.12 -4.88 -1.04
N LEU A 23 9.34 -4.19 -0.21
CA LEU A 23 7.89 -4.07 -0.38
C LEU A 23 7.53 -3.30 -1.65
N SER A 24 8.18 -2.18 -1.93
CA SER A 24 7.97 -1.40 -3.15
C SER A 24 8.29 -2.20 -4.41
N TRP A 25 9.38 -2.99 -4.43
CA TRP A 25 9.67 -3.89 -5.55
C TRP A 25 8.62 -4.98 -5.73
N GLY A 26 8.10 -5.52 -4.63
CA GLY A 26 6.99 -6.48 -4.66
C GLY A 26 5.72 -5.88 -5.25
N ALA A 27 5.33 -4.68 -4.79
CA ALA A 27 4.20 -3.93 -5.32
C ALA A 27 4.35 -3.67 -6.83
N ALA A 28 5.53 -3.18 -7.26
CA ALA A 28 5.81 -2.95 -8.68
C ALA A 28 5.73 -4.24 -9.52
N ALA A 29 6.17 -5.38 -8.98
CA ALA A 29 6.06 -6.66 -9.66
C ALA A 29 4.60 -7.12 -9.83
N ILE A 30 3.78 -6.91 -8.79
CA ILE A 30 2.33 -7.19 -8.83
C ILE A 30 1.65 -6.31 -9.89
N LEU A 31 1.82 -4.98 -9.82
CA LEU A 31 1.23 -4.04 -10.77
C LEU A 31 1.65 -4.33 -12.21
N ARG A 32 2.93 -4.61 -12.45
CA ARG A 32 3.42 -4.95 -13.80
C ARG A 32 2.80 -6.24 -14.33
N ALA A 33 2.56 -7.25 -13.49
CA ALA A 33 1.91 -8.48 -13.92
C ALA A 33 0.46 -8.20 -14.32
N TYR A 34 -0.30 -7.47 -13.48
CA TYR A 34 -1.67 -7.07 -13.80
C TYR A 34 -1.76 -6.22 -15.07
N GLY A 35 -0.91 -5.20 -15.22
CA GLY A 35 -0.88 -4.34 -16.39
C GLY A 35 -0.50 -5.07 -17.70
N ARG A 36 0.08 -6.27 -17.59
CA ARG A 36 0.41 -7.14 -18.73
C ARG A 36 -0.57 -8.29 -18.93
N GLY A 37 -1.56 -8.45 -18.05
CA GLY A 37 -2.43 -9.62 -18.02
C GLY A 37 -1.68 -10.93 -17.71
N GLU A 38 -0.56 -10.85 -17.00
CA GLU A 38 0.25 -11.99 -16.56
C GLU A 38 -0.20 -12.49 -15.18
N GLN A 39 0.23 -13.71 -14.80
CA GLN A 39 0.05 -14.25 -13.45
C GLN A 39 0.85 -13.40 -12.44
N PRO A 40 0.20 -12.75 -11.46
CA PRO A 40 0.93 -11.99 -10.45
C PRO A 40 1.77 -12.91 -9.54
N PRO A 41 2.89 -12.41 -9.00
CA PRO A 41 3.70 -13.12 -8.02
C PRO A 41 2.96 -13.28 -6.69
N TYR A 42 3.59 -13.97 -5.74
CA TYR A 42 3.12 -14.10 -4.35
C TYR A 42 1.74 -14.75 -4.16
N GLY A 43 1.21 -15.40 -5.19
CA GLY A 43 -0.01 -16.21 -5.10
C GLY A 43 -1.31 -15.44 -5.34
N PHE A 44 -1.26 -14.18 -5.76
CA PHE A 44 -2.45 -13.43 -6.13
C PHE A 44 -3.08 -13.97 -7.43
N ALA A 45 -4.40 -13.94 -7.53
CA ALA A 45 -5.12 -14.47 -8.69
C ALA A 45 -4.96 -13.56 -9.92
N PRO A 46 -4.86 -14.13 -11.13
CA PRO A 46 -4.83 -13.36 -12.36
C PRO A 46 -6.20 -12.78 -12.69
N GLY A 47 -6.23 -11.61 -13.34
CA GLY A 47 -7.44 -10.95 -13.84
C GLY A 47 -7.76 -9.64 -13.13
N LEU A 48 -8.05 -8.61 -13.92
CA LEU A 48 -8.49 -7.29 -13.44
C LEU A 48 -10.00 -7.33 -13.22
N SER A 49 -10.44 -7.79 -12.05
CA SER A 49 -11.80 -7.51 -11.59
C SER A 49 -11.86 -6.09 -11.05
N VAL A 50 -12.95 -5.38 -11.35
CA VAL A 50 -13.18 -4.00 -10.88
C VAL A 50 -14.43 -3.99 -10.01
N GLU A 51 -14.31 -3.44 -8.81
CA GLU A 51 -15.44 -3.12 -7.94
C GLU A 51 -15.68 -1.59 -7.98
N ASP A 52 -16.92 -1.17 -8.23
CA ASP A 52 -17.29 0.25 -8.17
C ASP A 52 -17.54 0.64 -6.70
N GLY A 53 -16.47 1.03 -5.99
CA GLY A 53 -16.45 1.39 -4.56
C GLY A 53 -16.95 2.80 -4.23
N GLY A 54 -17.62 3.46 -5.17
CA GLY A 54 -18.19 4.81 -5.03
C GLY A 54 -17.21 5.98 -5.17
N GLU A 55 -15.94 5.82 -4.79
CA GLU A 55 -14.88 6.83 -4.97
C GLU A 55 -14.02 6.60 -6.23
N GLY A 56 -14.09 5.42 -6.82
CA GLY A 56 -13.39 5.04 -8.04
C GLY A 56 -13.53 3.54 -8.31
N PRO A 57 -13.06 3.08 -9.48
CA PRO A 57 -12.90 1.65 -9.70
C PRO A 57 -11.76 1.14 -8.82
N VAL A 58 -12.04 0.19 -7.93
CA VAL A 58 -10.99 -0.56 -7.22
C VAL A 58 -10.72 -1.82 -8.02
N SER A 59 -9.47 -2.03 -8.44
CA SER A 59 -9.11 -3.23 -9.20
C SER A 59 -8.51 -4.32 -8.32
N ALA A 60 -8.48 -5.55 -8.83
CA ALA A 60 -7.71 -6.65 -8.23
C ALA A 60 -6.23 -6.29 -8.01
N ALA A 61 -5.67 -5.35 -8.79
CA ALA A 61 -4.31 -4.88 -8.63
C ALA A 61 -4.15 -4.01 -7.37
N ASP A 62 -5.09 -3.07 -7.13
CA ASP A 62 -5.13 -2.22 -5.93
C ASP A 62 -5.21 -3.09 -4.68
N LEU A 63 -6.14 -4.06 -4.66
CA LEU A 63 -6.33 -4.98 -3.53
C LEU A 63 -5.10 -5.85 -3.26
N ALA A 64 -4.46 -6.38 -4.32
CA ALA A 64 -3.26 -7.21 -4.19
C ALA A 64 -2.07 -6.41 -3.65
N VAL A 65 -1.84 -5.18 -4.13
CA VAL A 65 -0.78 -4.31 -3.62
C VAL A 65 -1.09 -3.88 -2.19
N ASN A 66 -2.34 -3.51 -1.90
CA ASN A 66 -2.78 -3.16 -0.55
C ASN A 66 -2.47 -4.28 0.44
N GLN A 67 -2.90 -5.50 0.13
CA GLN A 67 -2.63 -6.67 0.98
C GLN A 67 -1.12 -6.90 1.16
N TRP A 68 -0.35 -6.85 0.08
CA TRP A 68 1.11 -7.02 0.13
C TRP A 68 1.81 -6.00 1.02
N LEU A 69 1.43 -4.72 0.94
CA LEU A 69 2.02 -3.65 1.73
C LEU A 69 1.62 -3.75 3.21
N LEU A 70 0.33 -3.95 3.50
CA LEU A 70 -0.18 -4.02 4.87
C LEU A 70 0.39 -5.24 5.62
N GLU A 71 0.32 -6.43 5.03
CA GLU A 71 0.87 -7.64 5.64
C GLU A 71 2.39 -7.54 5.77
N GLY A 72 3.06 -7.03 4.74
CA GLY A 72 4.50 -6.88 4.71
C GLY A 72 5.04 -5.95 5.79
N LEU A 73 4.41 -4.78 5.98
CA LEU A 73 4.77 -3.82 7.03
C LEU A 73 4.47 -4.39 8.42
N ALA A 74 3.30 -5.02 8.61
CA ALA A 74 2.92 -5.62 9.89
C ALA A 74 3.86 -6.76 10.29
N GLN A 75 4.30 -7.60 9.34
CA GLN A 75 5.23 -8.69 9.60
C GLN A 75 6.67 -8.20 9.85
N ALA A 76 7.12 -7.19 9.11
CA ALA A 76 8.46 -6.63 9.27
C ALA A 76 8.63 -5.87 10.59
N PHE A 77 7.56 -5.24 11.07
CA PHE A 77 7.59 -4.37 12.23
C PHE A 77 6.39 -4.62 13.16
N PRO A 78 6.26 -5.83 13.74
CA PRO A 78 5.08 -6.23 14.51
C PRO A 78 4.89 -5.47 15.83
N ALA A 79 5.94 -4.80 16.31
CA ALA A 79 5.93 -4.00 17.54
C ALA A 79 6.01 -2.49 17.28
N ALA A 80 5.99 -2.05 16.01
CA ALA A 80 6.06 -0.62 15.72
C ALA A 80 4.76 0.09 16.16
N PRO A 81 4.87 1.26 16.81
CA PRO A 81 3.71 2.00 17.32
C PRO A 81 3.04 2.86 16.24
N TRP A 82 3.07 2.44 14.97
CA TRP A 82 2.43 3.15 13.87
C TRP A 82 1.10 2.53 13.47
N THR A 83 0.22 3.37 12.94
CA THR A 83 -1.01 2.94 12.27
C THR A 83 -0.78 2.92 10.76
N LEU A 84 -1.39 1.94 10.08
CA LEU A 84 -1.42 1.86 8.63
C LEU A 84 -2.81 2.25 8.14
N LEU A 85 -2.87 3.25 7.27
CA LEU A 85 -4.08 3.70 6.58
C LEU A 85 -3.85 3.54 5.08
N SER A 86 -4.72 2.81 4.41
CA SER A 86 -4.71 2.67 2.96
C SER A 86 -6.01 3.20 2.39
N GLU A 87 -6.00 3.70 1.15
CA GLU A 87 -7.22 4.09 0.44
C GLU A 87 -8.31 3.02 0.55
N GLU A 88 -7.91 1.75 0.41
CA GLU A 88 -8.81 0.59 0.44
C GLU A 88 -9.34 0.21 1.83
N THR A 89 -8.72 0.70 2.91
CA THR A 89 -9.09 0.37 4.29
C THR A 89 -9.53 1.59 5.12
N ALA A 90 -9.39 2.79 4.56
CA ALA A 90 -9.62 4.03 5.28
C ALA A 90 -11.07 4.17 5.76
N LYS A 91 -12.05 3.78 4.95
CA LYS A 91 -13.48 3.89 5.31
C LYS A 91 -13.86 3.03 6.51
N GLN A 92 -13.21 1.88 6.71
CA GLN A 92 -13.45 1.01 7.86
C GLN A 92 -12.69 1.49 9.11
N GLN A 93 -11.57 2.21 8.94
CA GLN A 93 -10.70 2.64 10.03
C GLN A 93 -10.99 4.06 10.55
N LEU A 94 -11.55 4.92 9.70
CA LEU A 94 -11.83 6.31 10.03
C LEU A 94 -13.29 6.50 10.45
N SER A 95 -13.50 7.38 11.43
CA SER A 95 -14.82 7.89 11.79
C SER A 95 -14.81 9.41 11.65
N GLU A 96 -15.79 9.96 10.94
CA GLU A 96 -15.86 11.39 10.64
C GLU A 96 -15.85 12.22 11.93
N GLY A 97 -14.96 13.21 12.00
CA GLY A 97 -14.80 14.08 13.17
C GLY A 97 -14.09 13.45 14.37
N VAL A 98 -13.65 12.18 14.27
CA VAL A 98 -12.87 11.51 15.32
C VAL A 98 -11.39 11.49 14.92
N PRO A 99 -10.49 12.15 15.69
CA PRO A 99 -9.06 12.09 15.42
C PRO A 99 -8.52 10.67 15.54
N LEU A 100 -7.57 10.32 14.68
CA LEU A 100 -6.83 9.07 14.83
C LEU A 100 -5.90 9.17 16.05
N GLU A 101 -6.01 8.24 16.99
CA GLU A 101 -5.09 8.12 18.12
C GLU A 101 -3.79 7.41 17.68
N ALA A 102 -3.00 8.06 16.83
CA ALA A 102 -1.71 7.55 16.37
C ALA A 102 -0.66 8.67 16.31
N GLU A 103 0.47 8.46 16.96
CA GLU A 103 1.63 9.37 16.86
C GLU A 103 2.34 9.20 15.51
N TRP A 104 2.35 7.98 14.98
CA TRP A 104 2.97 7.62 13.71
C TRP A 104 1.93 7.01 12.78
N LEU A 105 1.85 7.51 11.55
CA LEU A 105 0.87 7.08 10.56
C LEU A 105 1.54 6.89 9.20
N TRP A 106 1.33 5.73 8.60
CA TRP A 106 1.55 5.51 7.18
C TRP A 106 0.25 5.73 6.44
N ILE A 107 0.30 6.53 5.39
CA ILE A 107 -0.79 6.70 4.43
C ILE A 107 -0.32 6.07 3.13
N LEU A 108 -1.09 5.09 2.66
CA LEU A 108 -0.75 4.26 1.51
C LEU A 108 -1.79 4.47 0.42
N ASP A 109 -1.30 4.75 -0.77
CA ASP A 109 -2.03 4.62 -2.02
C ASP A 109 -1.44 3.40 -2.74
N PRO A 110 -2.17 2.27 -2.84
CA PRO A 110 -1.68 1.06 -3.49
C PRO A 110 -1.45 1.22 -5.00
N LEU A 111 -2.18 2.13 -5.65
CA LEU A 111 -2.12 2.38 -7.09
C LEU A 111 -2.72 3.76 -7.40
N ASP A 112 -1.85 4.77 -7.45
CA ASP A 112 -2.25 6.08 -7.94
C ASP A 112 -2.65 5.98 -9.43
N GLY A 113 -3.78 6.59 -9.80
CA GLY A 113 -4.26 6.55 -11.18
C GLY A 113 -4.91 5.23 -11.60
N THR A 114 -5.68 4.54 -10.74
CA THR A 114 -6.35 3.25 -11.06
C THR A 114 -7.12 3.26 -12.38
N LYS A 115 -7.79 4.37 -12.73
CA LYS A 115 -8.50 4.51 -14.02
C LYS A 115 -7.57 4.45 -15.22
N ASP A 116 -6.45 5.15 -15.14
CA ASP A 116 -5.42 5.21 -16.18
C ASP A 116 -4.68 3.87 -16.31
N PHE A 117 -4.44 3.22 -15.17
CA PHE A 117 -3.90 1.86 -15.12
C PHE A 117 -4.82 0.85 -15.82
N LEU A 118 -6.12 0.86 -15.50
CA LEU A 118 -7.12 -0.02 -16.12
C LEU A 118 -7.28 0.23 -17.61
N GLN A 119 -7.11 1.47 -18.05
CA GLN A 119 -7.19 1.86 -19.46
C GLN A 119 -5.85 1.69 -20.21
N GLY A 120 -4.76 1.40 -19.50
CA GLY A 120 -3.43 1.24 -20.07
C GLY A 120 -2.88 2.52 -20.70
N THR A 121 -3.26 3.70 -20.20
CA THR A 121 -2.89 5.00 -20.80
C THR A 121 -1.42 5.34 -20.62
N GLY A 122 -0.78 4.76 -19.58
CA GLY A 122 0.64 4.96 -19.25
C GLY A 122 0.91 6.17 -18.35
N GLU A 123 -0.14 6.84 -17.87
CA GLU A 123 -0.09 7.95 -16.92
C GLU A 123 -0.51 7.46 -15.52
N TYR A 124 0.35 6.66 -14.88
CA TYR A 124 0.18 6.08 -13.54
C TYR A 124 1.53 5.61 -12.98
#